data_AF-A0A6F9ZXQ3-F1
#
_entry.id   AF-A0A6F9ZXQ3-F1
#
_cell.length_a   1.000
_cell.length_b   1.000
_cell.length_c   1.000
_cell.angle_alpha   90.00
_cell.angle_beta   90.00
_cell.angle_gamma   90.00
#
_symmetry.space_group_name_H-M   'P 1'
#
loop_
_entity.id
_entity.type
_entity.pdbx_description
1 polymer ?
#
loop_
_entity_poly.entity_id
_entity_poly.type
_entity_poly.pdbx_seq_one_letter_code
_entity_poly.pdbx_strand_id
1 'polypeptide(L)'
;MLEEDIDILKRIFAKNDPLKCPECGSFLIVIELPPSYGPHGIIVNAYLECPKCGFKKRVNTFTVYGAVRDYTENTVEIGSWSETGGREINTFHHILSEKLLRELKESQDLVEFLVVDDTIIAVIG
;
A
#
# COMPACT_ATOMS: atom_id res chain seq x y z
N MET A 1 -3.86 -11.74 4.54
CA MET A 1 -2.60 -11.79 3.76
C MET A 1 -1.56 -12.54 4.57
N LEU A 2 -0.68 -13.31 3.93
CA LEU A 2 0.37 -14.06 4.64
C LEU A 2 1.57 -13.14 4.91
N GLU A 3 2.35 -13.39 5.98
CA GLU A 3 3.56 -12.61 6.30
C GLU A 3 4.56 -12.58 5.13
N GLU A 4 4.64 -13.68 4.37
CA GLU A 4 5.48 -13.79 3.17
C GLU A 4 5.10 -12.78 2.07
N ASP A 5 3.81 -12.49 1.89
CA ASP A 5 3.35 -11.51 0.92
C ASP A 5 3.79 -10.09 1.31
N ILE A 6 3.69 -9.75 2.60
CA ILE A 6 4.13 -8.45 3.12
C ILE A 6 5.64 -8.30 2.96
N ASP A 7 6.41 -9.36 3.23
CA ASP A 7 7.86 -9.35 3.04
C ASP A 7 8.27 -9.17 1.58
N ILE A 8 7.54 -9.78 0.64
CA ILE A 8 7.71 -9.54 -0.79
C ILE A 8 7.44 -8.06 -1.11
N LEU A 9 6.34 -7.48 -0.62
CA LEU A 9 6.02 -6.07 -0.83
C LEU A 9 7.08 -5.13 -0.23
N LYS A 10 7.60 -5.44 0.96
CA LYS A 10 8.72 -4.70 1.59
C LYS A 10 9.95 -4.67 0.69
N ARG A 11 10.29 -5.80 0.06
CA ARG A 11 11.43 -5.90 -0.87
C ARG A 11 11.17 -5.15 -2.18
N ILE A 12 9.95 -5.23 -2.72
CA ILE A 12 9.55 -4.57 -3.96
C ILE A 12 9.52 -3.05 -3.78
N PHE A 13 8.94 -2.55 -2.70
CA PHE A 13 8.70 -1.13 -2.45
C PHE A 13 9.66 -0.53 -1.42
N ALA A 14 10.88 -1.06 -1.33
CA ALA A 14 11.91 -0.51 -0.45
C ALA A 14 12.21 0.95 -0.79
N LYS A 15 12.29 1.81 0.24
CA LYS A 15 12.39 3.29 0.13
C LYS A 15 13.42 3.84 -0.87
N ASN A 16 14.52 3.12 -1.11
CA ASN A 16 15.63 3.63 -1.91
C ASN A 16 15.55 3.26 -3.40
N ASP A 17 14.80 2.22 -3.75
CA ASP A 17 14.72 1.72 -5.13
C ASP A 17 13.43 0.90 -5.32
N PRO A 18 12.27 1.57 -5.46
CA PRO A 18 10.99 0.88 -5.60
C PRO A 18 10.92 0.13 -6.93
N LEU A 19 10.05 -0.88 -7.00
CA LEU A 19 9.85 -1.76 -8.16
C LEU A 19 11.07 -2.62 -8.49
N LYS A 20 11.76 -3.12 -7.46
CA LYS A 20 12.81 -4.14 -7.62
C LYS A 20 12.27 -5.55 -7.49
N CYS A 21 12.72 -6.42 -8.39
CA CYS A 21 12.42 -7.83 -8.33
C CYS A 21 13.04 -8.44 -7.08
N PRO A 22 12.24 -9.07 -6.19
CA PRO A 22 12.74 -9.63 -4.93
C PRO A 22 13.67 -10.83 -5.14
N GLU A 23 13.62 -11.47 -6.31
CA GLU A 23 14.43 -12.66 -6.64
C GLU A 23 15.80 -12.33 -7.23
N CYS A 24 15.87 -11.31 -8.10
CA CYS A 24 17.08 -11.07 -8.90
C CYS A 24 17.54 -9.61 -8.97
N GLY A 25 16.86 -8.69 -8.28
CA GLY A 25 17.22 -7.26 -8.20
C GLY A 25 17.07 -6.46 -9.51
N SER A 26 16.46 -7.04 -10.55
CA SER A 26 16.14 -6.30 -11.78
C SER A 26 14.91 -5.41 -11.56
N PHE A 27 14.67 -4.44 -12.45
CA PHE A 27 13.45 -3.63 -12.38
C PHE A 27 12.23 -4.45 -12.79
N LEU A 28 11.12 -4.21 -12.09
CA LEU A 28 9.81 -4.77 -12.41
C LEU A 28 9.08 -3.87 -13.40
N ILE A 29 8.33 -4.49 -14.30
CA ILE A 29 7.38 -3.83 -15.18
C ILE A 29 6.01 -3.92 -14.52
N VAL A 30 5.27 -2.81 -14.54
CA VAL A 30 3.88 -2.75 -14.07
C VAL A 30 2.96 -2.87 -15.28
N ILE A 31 2.09 -3.87 -15.29
CA ILE A 31 1.05 -4.05 -16.30
C ILE A 31 -0.29 -3.83 -15.64
N GLU A 32 -0.89 -2.67 -15.88
CA GLU A 32 -2.22 -2.33 -15.38
C GLU A 32 -3.29 -3.17 -16.08
N LEU A 33 -4.25 -3.62 -15.29
CA LEU A 33 -5.46 -4.30 -15.73
C LEU A 33 -6.65 -3.36 -15.58
N PRO A 34 -7.79 -3.65 -16.26
CA PRO A 34 -8.99 -2.87 -16.11
C PRO A 34 -9.38 -2.66 -14.63
N PRO A 35 -9.78 -1.44 -14.24
CA PRO A 35 -10.17 -1.16 -12.88
C PRO A 35 -11.46 -1.89 -12.51
N SER A 36 -11.65 -2.10 -11.21
CA SER A 36 -12.83 -2.68 -10.59
C SER A 36 -13.27 -1.82 -9.41
N TYR A 37 -14.52 -1.95 -8.97
CA TYR A 37 -15.00 -1.30 -7.75
C TYR A 37 -14.85 -2.23 -6.55
N GLY A 38 -14.44 -1.68 -5.41
CA GLY A 38 -14.41 -2.37 -4.13
C GLY A 38 -14.73 -1.44 -2.96
N PRO A 39 -14.55 -1.90 -1.71
CA PRO A 39 -15.02 -1.20 -0.51
C PRO A 39 -14.44 0.21 -0.32
N HIS A 40 -13.27 0.47 -0.89
CA HIS A 40 -12.55 1.74 -0.80
C HIS A 40 -12.60 2.54 -2.12
N GLY A 41 -13.50 2.21 -3.04
CA GLY A 41 -13.64 2.88 -4.33
C GLY A 41 -12.99 2.12 -5.49
N ILE A 42 -12.29 2.87 -6.35
CA ILE A 42 -11.67 2.32 -7.56
C ILE A 42 -10.43 1.53 -7.15
N ILE A 43 -10.45 0.23 -7.47
CA ILE A 43 -9.33 -0.68 -7.35
C ILE A 43 -8.73 -0.90 -8.73
N VAL A 44 -7.46 -0.57 -8.89
CA VAL A 44 -6.68 -0.90 -10.08
C VAL A 44 -5.98 -2.23 -9.82
N ASN A 45 -6.20 -3.21 -10.68
CA ASN A 45 -5.44 -4.47 -10.61
C ASN A 45 -4.20 -4.33 -11.49
N ALA A 46 -3.08 -4.94 -11.10
CA ALA A 46 -1.86 -4.92 -11.91
C ALA A 46 -1.09 -6.24 -11.81
N TYR A 47 -0.25 -6.51 -12.80
CA TYR A 47 0.83 -7.49 -12.69
C TYR A 47 2.16 -6.77 -12.52
N LEU A 48 2.95 -7.21 -11.54
CA LEU A 48 4.36 -6.88 -11.39
C LEU A 48 5.17 -8.01 -12.02
N GLU A 49 5.87 -7.73 -13.11
CA GLU A 49 6.60 -8.74 -13.89
C GLU A 49 8.10 -8.42 -13.96
N CYS A 50 8.95 -9.42 -13.71
CA CYS A 50 10.38 -9.30 -13.92
C CYS A 50 10.76 -9.85 -15.31
N PRO A 51 11.31 -9.02 -16.21
CA PRO A 51 11.72 -9.47 -17.54
C PRO A 51 12.96 -10.39 -17.51
N LYS A 52 13.67 -10.47 -16.38
CA LYS A 52 14.94 -11.21 -16.26
C LYS A 52 14.78 -12.64 -15.74
N CYS A 53 13.97 -12.85 -14.71
CA CYS A 53 13.89 -14.14 -14.00
C CYS A 53 12.50 -14.80 -14.04
N GLY A 54 11.51 -14.16 -14.65
CA GLY A 54 10.15 -14.70 -14.76
C GLY A 54 9.28 -14.54 -13.52
N PHE A 55 9.76 -13.82 -12.48
CA PHE A 55 8.93 -13.42 -11.35
C PHE A 55 7.68 -12.68 -11.84
N LYS A 56 6.51 -13.06 -11.31
CA LYS A 56 5.23 -12.45 -11.61
C LYS A 56 4.34 -12.45 -10.36
N LYS A 57 3.85 -11.28 -9.96
CA LYS A 57 2.86 -11.15 -8.88
C LYS A 57 1.69 -10.32 -9.36
N ARG A 58 0.47 -10.83 -9.18
CA ARG A 58 -0.74 -10.02 -9.34
C ARG A 58 -0.97 -9.26 -8.05
N VAL A 59 -1.23 -7.96 -8.17
CA VAL A 59 -1.55 -7.08 -7.05
C VAL A 59 -2.81 -6.29 -7.34
N ASN A 60 -3.51 -5.88 -6.30
CA ASN A 60 -4.49 -4.80 -6.38
C ASN A 60 -3.92 -3.54 -5.73
N THR A 61 -4.35 -2.39 -6.21
CA THR A 61 -3.97 -1.09 -5.65
C THR A 61 -5.16 -0.15 -5.62
N PHE A 62 -5.22 0.64 -4.56
CA PHE A 62 -6.19 1.70 -4.36
C PHE A 62 -5.59 2.75 -3.42
N THR A 63 -6.26 3.89 -3.32
CA THR A 63 -5.88 4.92 -2.35
C THR A 63 -6.94 5.09 -1.27
N VAL A 64 -6.49 5.44 -0.07
CA VAL A 64 -7.36 5.81 1.04
C VAL A 64 -6.97 7.20 1.50
N TYR A 65 -7.93 8.12 1.49
CA TYR A 65 -7.74 9.46 2.02
C TYR A 65 -8.20 9.53 3.48
N GLY A 66 -7.32 9.90 4.40
CA GLY A 66 -7.63 9.91 5.83
C GLY A 66 -6.50 10.40 6.72
N ALA A 67 -6.71 10.27 8.03
CA ALA A 67 -5.72 10.61 9.06
C ALA A 67 -5.35 9.37 9.89
N VAL A 68 -4.10 9.31 10.32
CA VAL A 68 -3.62 8.26 11.24
C VAL A 68 -4.28 8.44 12.60
N ARG A 69 -4.97 7.39 13.07
CA ARG A 69 -5.59 7.33 14.41
C ARG A 69 -4.69 6.64 15.40
N ASP A 70 -4.17 5.48 15.04
CA ASP A 70 -3.18 4.74 15.81
C ASP A 70 -2.30 3.88 14.90
N TYR A 71 -1.21 3.34 15.43
CA TYR A 71 -0.36 2.38 14.72
C TYR A 71 0.42 1.47 15.66
N THR A 72 0.78 0.29 15.17
CA THR A 72 1.71 -0.66 15.77
C THR A 72 2.95 -0.80 14.88
N GLU A 73 3.80 -1.78 15.17
CA GLU A 73 4.90 -2.13 14.26
C GLU A 73 4.41 -2.65 12.89
N ASN A 74 3.23 -3.27 12.85
CA ASN A 74 2.75 -4.02 11.67
C ASN A 74 1.48 -3.44 11.05
N THR A 75 0.75 -2.60 11.79
CA THR A 75 -0.58 -2.13 11.39
C THR A 75 -0.77 -0.65 11.66
N VAL A 76 -1.56 0.00 10.83
CA VAL A 76 -1.96 1.40 11.01
C VAL A 76 -3.48 1.50 10.90
N GLU A 77 -4.07 2.30 11.77
CA GLU A 77 -5.48 2.65 11.75
C GLU A 77 -5.67 4.00 11.07
N ILE A 78 -6.44 4.02 10.00
CA ILE A 78 -6.77 5.22 9.22
C ILE A 78 -8.23 5.57 9.46
N GLY A 79 -8.47 6.76 9.99
CA GLY A 79 -9.80 7.35 10.03
C GLY A 79 -10.12 7.97 8.68
N SER A 80 -11.13 7.44 7.99
CA SER A 80 -11.55 7.86 6.65
C SER A 80 -13.08 7.97 6.57
N TRP A 81 -13.57 8.14 5.34
CA TRP A 81 -14.99 8.13 5.02
C TRP A 81 -15.30 6.99 4.05
N SER A 82 -16.39 6.28 4.32
CA SER A 82 -17.00 5.33 3.39
C SER A 82 -17.51 6.05 2.14
N GLU A 83 -17.81 5.29 1.09
CA GLU A 83 -18.44 5.81 -0.14
C GLU A 83 -19.78 6.53 0.11
N THR A 84 -20.47 6.19 1.20
CA THR A 84 -21.75 6.83 1.59
C THR A 84 -21.57 8.07 2.48
N GLY A 85 -20.32 8.46 2.77
CA GLY A 85 -19.99 9.60 3.62
C GLY A 85 -20.03 9.32 5.12
N GLY A 86 -20.29 8.07 5.54
CA GLY A 86 -20.15 7.64 6.92
C GLY A 86 -18.69 7.59 7.35
N ARG A 87 -18.39 7.97 8.59
CA ARG A 87 -17.04 7.85 9.17
C ARG A 87 -16.71 6.38 9.41
N GLU A 88 -15.49 6.00 9.09
CA GLU A 88 -14.98 4.65 9.30
C GLU A 88 -13.53 4.68 9.79
N ILE A 89 -13.12 3.62 10.47
CA ILE A 89 -11.73 3.37 10.85
C ILE A 89 -11.35 2.07 10.16
N ASN A 90 -10.37 2.14 9.27
CA ASN A 90 -9.84 1.01 8.54
C ASN A 90 -8.45 0.68 9.05
N THR A 91 -8.18 -0.60 9.28
CA THR A 91 -6.86 -1.08 9.70
C THR A 91 -6.17 -1.73 8.52
N PHE A 92 -4.95 -1.28 8.21
CA PHE A 92 -4.12 -1.83 7.15
C PHE A 92 -2.79 -2.32 7.70
N HIS A 93 -2.16 -3.25 7.00
CA HIS A 93 -0.72 -3.48 7.19
C HIS A 93 0.06 -2.27 6.66
N HIS A 94 1.31 -2.09 7.08
CA HIS A 94 2.16 -1.05 6.49
C HIS A 94 3.64 -1.42 6.43
N ILE A 95 4.35 -0.72 5.55
CA ILE A 95 5.82 -0.70 5.49
C ILE A 95 6.40 0.70 5.75
N LEU A 96 5.53 1.63 6.17
CA LEU A 96 5.91 3.00 6.50
C LEU A 96 6.84 3.04 7.72
N SER A 97 7.73 4.04 7.74
CA SER A 97 8.62 4.24 8.89
C SER A 97 7.88 4.81 10.09
N GLU A 98 8.23 4.34 11.29
CA GLU A 98 7.67 4.82 12.56
C GLU A 98 7.71 6.34 12.69
N LYS A 99 8.82 6.99 12.27
CA LYS A 99 8.94 8.46 12.28
C LYS A 99 7.80 9.14 11.52
N LEU A 100 7.47 8.66 10.33
CA LEU A 100 6.41 9.22 9.48
C LEU A 100 5.04 9.00 10.12
N LEU A 101 4.78 7.79 10.63
CA LEU A 101 3.51 7.47 11.29
C LEU A 101 3.29 8.29 12.56
N ARG A 102 4.35 8.52 13.33
CA ARG A 102 4.32 9.40 14.50
C ARG A 102 3.98 10.84 14.11
N GLU A 103 4.68 11.38 13.11
CA GLU A 103 4.43 12.75 12.62
C GLU A 103 2.98 12.92 12.15
N LEU A 104 2.46 11.99 11.36
CA LEU A 104 1.06 12.02 10.88
C LEU A 104 0.04 11.85 12.01
N LYS A 105 0.32 11.01 13.01
CA LYS A 105 -0.54 10.84 14.19
C LYS A 105 -0.59 12.11 15.03
N GLU A 106 0.55 12.77 15.22
CA GLU A 106 0.65 14.02 15.99
C GLU A 106 -0.02 15.19 15.27
N SER A 107 0.16 15.31 13.95
CA SER A 107 -0.43 16.41 13.17
C SER A 107 -1.92 16.23 12.88
N GLN A 108 -2.40 14.98 12.83
CA GLN A 108 -3.76 14.64 12.39
C GLN A 108 -4.06 15.11 10.95
N ASP A 109 -3.02 15.25 10.13
CA ASP A 109 -3.17 15.66 8.74
C ASP A 109 -3.95 14.62 7.94
N LEU A 110 -4.79 15.12 7.03
CA LEU A 110 -5.47 14.30 6.03
C LEU A 110 -4.56 14.12 4.82
N VAL A 111 -4.12 12.89 4.59
CA VAL A 111 -3.21 12.53 3.49
C VAL A 111 -3.78 11.36 2.70
N GLU A 112 -3.26 11.18 1.48
CA GLU A 112 -3.61 10.04 0.65
C GLU A 112 -2.61 8.90 0.86
N PHE A 113 -3.10 7.71 1.21
CA PHE A 113 -2.29 6.51 1.40
C PHE A 113 -2.41 5.61 0.18
N LEU A 114 -1.27 5.16 -0.35
CA LEU A 114 -1.22 4.13 -1.40
C LEU A 114 -1.26 2.74 -0.76
N VAL A 115 -2.30 1.99 -1.07
CA VAL A 115 -2.50 0.61 -0.60
C VAL A 115 -2.22 -0.36 -1.73
N VAL A 116 -1.39 -1.39 -1.46
CA VAL A 116 -1.14 -2.51 -2.37
C VAL A 116 -1.38 -3.81 -1.62
N ASP A 117 -2.31 -4.64 -2.10
CA ASP A 117 -2.75 -5.88 -1.44
C ASP A 117 -3.00 -5.67 0.08
N ASP A 118 -3.85 -4.71 0.46
CA ASP A 118 -4.15 -4.36 1.87
C ASP A 118 -2.96 -3.86 2.71
N THR A 119 -1.82 -3.54 2.09
CA THR A 119 -0.63 -2.96 2.74
C THR A 119 -0.41 -1.51 2.29
N ILE A 120 -0.34 -0.58 3.23
CA ILE A 120 0.09 0.80 2.96
C ILE A 120 1.60 0.81 2.67
N ILE A 121 1.94 1.19 1.43
CA ILE A 121 3.32 1.25 0.95
C ILE A 121 3.89 2.67 0.90
N ALA A 122 3.02 3.67 0.76
CA ALA A 122 3.44 5.06 0.63
C ALA A 122 2.33 6.02 1.07
N VAL A 123 2.73 7.25 1.36
CA VAL A 123 1.85 8.41 1.48
C VAL A 123 2.08 9.27 0.22
N ILE A 124 1.01 9.64 -0.46
CA ILE A 124 1.01 10.47 -1.67
C ILE A 124 0.59 11.89 -1.23
N GLY A 125 1.49 12.86 -1.39
CA GLY A 125 1.30 14.25 -0.96
C GLY A 125 2.60 15.05 -0.99
#